data_AF-A0A2D4JCU6-F1
#
_entry.id   AF-A0A2D4JCU6-F1
#
_cell.length_a   1.000
_cell.length_b   1.000
_cell.length_c   1.000
_cell.angle_alpha   90.00
_cell.angle_beta   90.00
_cell.angle_gamma   90.00
#
_symmetry.space_group_name_H-M   'P 1'
#
loop_
_entity.id
_entity.type
_entity.pdbx_description
1 polymer ?
#
loop_
_entity_poly.entity_id
_entity_poly.type
_entity_poly.pdbx_seq_one_letter_code
_entity_poly.pdbx_strand_id
1 'polypeptide(L)'
;AKVLAFAEQRLSVDDADANLLVLRRGTFYMNAMQWEDMQTIETATLMHHRSMNPCPIYDEVTGMVFLFFIAVLGRTSEVFQIVTGQNAARLCYVFSSNQGISWSHVTDLTEEVIGMSIQDWATFALGPGHGIQLKSGRLLLPAYTYYIDCKKCFGKLCKTTPHAFAFYSDDHGQSWFFGEFVPNLKTVECQMVSVDEEDGSHVLLCNAR
;
A
#
# COMPACT_ATOMS: atom_id res chain seq x y z
N ALA A 1 9.96 -23.20 -0.64
CA ALA A 1 9.46 -21.83 -0.48
C ALA A 1 8.06 -21.72 -1.06
N LYS A 2 7.16 -21.00 -0.39
CA LYS A 2 5.84 -20.63 -0.93
C LYS A 2 5.96 -19.28 -1.64
N VAL A 3 5.18 -19.09 -2.69
CA VAL A 3 5.03 -17.80 -3.39
C VAL A 3 3.58 -17.36 -3.27
N LEU A 4 3.36 -16.10 -2.92
CA LEU A 4 2.02 -15.52 -2.82
C LEU A 4 1.87 -14.49 -3.94
N ALA A 5 0.82 -14.62 -4.74
CA ALA A 5 0.48 -13.69 -5.81
C ALA A 5 -0.87 -13.05 -5.52
N PHE A 6 -0.90 -11.72 -5.44
CA PHE A 6 -2.10 -10.94 -5.12
C PHE A 6 -2.56 -10.14 -6.33
N ALA A 7 -3.87 -9.94 -6.45
CA ALA A 7 -4.46 -9.08 -7.47
C ALA A 7 -5.76 -8.47 -6.98
N GLU A 8 -6.19 -7.40 -7.64
CA GLU A 8 -7.54 -6.89 -7.52
C GLU A 8 -8.51 -7.76 -8.33
N GLN A 9 -9.61 -8.17 -7.70
CA GLN A 9 -10.76 -8.74 -8.38
C GLN A 9 -11.66 -7.58 -8.82
N ARG A 10 -11.45 -7.09 -10.04
CA ARG A 10 -12.28 -6.04 -10.64
C ARG A 10 -13.51 -6.62 -11.32
N LEU A 11 -14.65 -5.91 -11.20
CA LEU A 11 -15.90 -6.27 -11.87
C LEU A 11 -15.94 -5.80 -13.33
N SER A 12 -15.09 -4.85 -13.70
CA SER A 12 -14.92 -4.35 -15.06
C SER A 12 -13.46 -3.90 -15.29
N VAL A 13 -13.16 -3.28 -16.43
CA VAL A 13 -11.84 -2.69 -16.71
C VAL A 13 -11.58 -1.38 -15.94
N ASP A 14 -12.64 -0.76 -15.42
CA ASP A 14 -12.58 0.48 -14.64
C ASP A 14 -11.90 0.21 -13.29
N ASP A 15 -10.96 1.06 -12.88
CA ASP A 15 -10.32 0.95 -11.56
C ASP A 15 -11.34 1.19 -10.44
N ALA A 16 -12.36 2.00 -10.72
CA ALA A 16 -13.43 2.27 -9.78
C ALA A 16 -14.35 1.06 -9.49
N ASP A 17 -14.22 0.00 -10.29
CA ASP A 17 -14.90 -1.29 -10.19
C ASP A 17 -14.09 -2.36 -9.45
N ALA A 18 -12.96 -2.01 -8.83
CA ALA A 18 -12.32 -2.90 -7.86
C ALA A 18 -13.32 -3.29 -6.76
N ASN A 19 -13.28 -4.55 -6.35
CA ASN A 19 -14.22 -5.10 -5.37
C ASN A 19 -13.46 -5.73 -4.20
N LEU A 20 -12.69 -6.78 -4.49
CA LEU A 20 -12.00 -7.59 -3.48
C LEU A 20 -10.54 -7.81 -3.87
N LEU A 21 -9.74 -8.31 -2.93
CA LEU A 21 -8.40 -8.81 -3.20
C LEU A 21 -8.44 -10.33 -3.31
N VAL A 22 -7.68 -10.87 -4.25
CA VAL A 22 -7.54 -12.31 -4.48
C VAL A 22 -6.10 -12.74 -4.33
N LEU A 23 -5.91 -14.01 -3.95
CA LEU A 23 -4.63 -14.66 -3.74
C LEU A 23 -4.56 -15.94 -4.56
N ARG A 24 -3.39 -16.21 -5.14
CA ARG A 24 -2.94 -17.57 -5.49
C ARG A 24 -1.68 -17.90 -4.72
N ARG A 25 -1.59 -19.16 -4.28
CA ARG A 25 -0.41 -19.68 -3.57
C ARG A 25 0.32 -20.66 -4.47
N GLY A 26 1.59 -20.40 -4.68
CA GLY A 26 2.49 -21.19 -5.48
C GLY A 26 3.44 -22.01 -4.61
N THR A 27 3.73 -23.23 -5.04
CA THR A 27 4.83 -24.05 -4.50
C THR A 27 5.77 -24.40 -5.64
N PHE A 28 7.05 -24.11 -5.49
CA PHE A 28 8.04 -24.50 -6.48
C PHE A 28 8.38 -25.99 -6.30
N TYR A 29 8.10 -26.80 -7.33
CA TYR A 29 8.33 -28.24 -7.34
C TYR A 29 8.83 -28.68 -8.72
N MET A 30 9.90 -29.47 -8.76
CA MET A 30 10.50 -29.99 -10.00
C MET A 30 10.69 -28.94 -11.11
N ASN A 31 11.31 -27.81 -10.78
CA ASN A 31 11.58 -26.69 -11.70
C ASN A 31 10.33 -26.00 -12.28
N ALA A 32 9.16 -26.18 -11.68
CA ALA A 32 7.93 -25.51 -12.07
C ALA A 32 7.16 -24.95 -10.86
N MET A 33 6.43 -23.86 -11.07
CA MET A 33 5.51 -23.33 -10.07
C MET A 33 4.17 -24.04 -10.16
N GLN A 34 3.78 -24.76 -9.10
CA GLN A 34 2.46 -25.35 -8.96
C GLN A 34 1.57 -24.39 -8.17
N TRP A 35 0.53 -23.88 -8.82
CA TRP A 35 -0.37 -22.91 -8.22
C TRP A 35 -1.66 -23.57 -7.75
N GLU A 36 -2.07 -23.22 -6.55
CA GLU A 36 -3.39 -23.52 -6.04
C GLU A 36 -4.47 -22.66 -6.74
N ASP A 37 -5.73 -23.01 -6.51
CA ASP A 37 -6.87 -22.24 -7.00
C ASP A 37 -6.88 -20.82 -6.42
N MET A 38 -7.44 -19.89 -7.17
CA MET A 38 -7.62 -18.51 -6.73
C MET A 38 -8.60 -18.45 -5.56
N GLN A 39 -8.22 -17.72 -4.52
CA GLN A 39 -9.04 -17.50 -3.33
C GLN A 39 -9.25 -16.01 -3.11
N THR A 40 -10.48 -15.63 -2.79
CA THR A 40 -10.80 -14.28 -2.33
C THR A 40 -10.37 -14.12 -0.88
N ILE A 41 -9.71 -13.01 -0.55
CA ILE A 41 -9.39 -12.64 0.83
C ILE A 41 -10.54 -11.80 1.38
N GLU A 42 -11.62 -12.44 1.80
CA GLU A 42 -12.85 -11.75 2.24
C GLU A 42 -12.63 -10.81 3.43
N THR A 43 -11.64 -11.12 4.28
CA THR A 43 -11.31 -10.29 5.44
C THR A 43 -10.54 -9.01 5.09
N ALA A 44 -10.00 -8.90 3.88
CA ALA A 44 -9.33 -7.69 3.38
C ALA A 44 -10.35 -6.70 2.79
N THR A 45 -11.40 -6.40 3.56
CA THR A 45 -12.50 -5.53 3.14
C THR A 45 -12.91 -4.62 4.28
N LEU A 46 -13.23 -3.37 3.94
CA LEU A 46 -13.82 -2.40 4.86
C LEU A 46 -15.25 -2.08 4.41
N MET A 47 -16.20 -2.03 5.33
CA MET A 47 -17.62 -1.86 5.00
C MET A 47 -17.85 -0.62 4.13
N HIS A 48 -18.58 -0.77 3.02
CA HIS A 48 -18.83 0.27 2.01
C HIS A 48 -17.61 0.77 1.23
N HIS A 49 -16.45 0.13 1.34
CA HIS A 49 -15.25 0.49 0.61
C HIS A 49 -14.85 -0.62 -0.37
N ARG A 50 -14.15 -0.24 -1.43
CA ARG A 50 -13.47 -1.19 -2.33
C ARG A 50 -12.00 -1.30 -1.97
N SER A 51 -11.45 -2.52 -2.01
CA SER A 51 -10.04 -2.79 -1.71
C SER A 51 -9.19 -2.77 -2.98
N MET A 52 -8.08 -2.04 -2.95
CA MET A 52 -7.23 -1.76 -4.12
C MET A 52 -5.75 -1.66 -3.75
N ASN A 53 -4.87 -1.68 -4.76
CA ASN A 53 -3.42 -1.56 -4.66
C ASN A 53 -2.81 -2.49 -3.58
N PRO A 54 -2.96 -3.82 -3.72
CA PRO A 54 -2.34 -4.76 -2.81
C PRO A 54 -0.82 -4.58 -2.78
N CYS A 55 -0.25 -4.50 -1.58
CA CYS A 55 1.17 -4.32 -1.35
C CYS A 55 1.61 -5.19 -0.16
N PRO A 56 1.91 -6.49 -0.40
CA PRO A 56 2.39 -7.39 0.63
C PRO A 56 3.79 -7.04 1.15
N ILE A 57 4.03 -7.38 2.42
CA ILE A 57 5.35 -7.37 3.08
C ILE A 57 5.50 -8.69 3.83
N TYR A 58 6.65 -9.34 3.68
CA TYR A 58 7.03 -10.48 4.49
C TYR A 58 8.05 -10.03 5.53
N ASP A 59 7.73 -10.26 6.81
CA ASP A 59 8.66 -10.08 7.92
C ASP A 59 9.36 -11.41 8.20
N GLU A 60 10.63 -11.52 7.83
CA GLU A 60 11.45 -12.72 7.97
C GLU A 60 11.71 -13.08 9.44
N VAL A 61 11.69 -12.09 10.34
CA VAL A 61 11.97 -12.30 11.77
C VAL A 61 10.79 -12.96 12.47
N THR A 62 9.57 -12.51 12.19
CA THR A 62 8.34 -13.05 12.81
C THR A 62 7.69 -14.15 11.98
N GLY A 63 8.04 -14.26 10.69
CA GLY A 63 7.37 -15.13 9.73
C GLY A 63 5.99 -14.65 9.31
N MET A 64 5.60 -13.42 9.66
CA MET A 64 4.31 -12.84 9.31
C MET A 64 4.31 -12.28 7.89
N VAL A 65 3.19 -12.49 7.19
CA VAL A 65 2.89 -11.79 5.93
C VAL A 65 1.84 -10.74 6.24
N PHE A 66 2.17 -9.48 6.01
CA PHE A 66 1.20 -8.39 5.95
C PHE A 66 0.76 -8.20 4.50
N LEU A 67 -0.53 -7.99 4.28
CA LEU A 67 -1.07 -7.52 3.00
C LEU A 67 -1.68 -6.15 3.25
N PHE A 68 -0.95 -5.10 2.87
CA PHE A 68 -1.46 -3.75 2.87
C PHE A 68 -2.27 -3.47 1.61
N PHE A 69 -3.26 -2.59 1.73
CA PHE A 69 -4.10 -2.13 0.64
C PHE A 69 -4.71 -0.78 1.00
N ILE A 70 -5.25 -0.08 -0.01
CA ILE A 70 -6.18 1.02 0.26
C ILE A 70 -7.62 0.55 0.18
N ALA A 71 -8.47 1.11 1.04
CA ALA A 71 -9.91 0.97 0.95
C ALA A 71 -10.53 2.32 0.58
N VAL A 72 -11.20 2.41 -0.57
CA VAL A 72 -11.79 3.66 -1.08
C VAL A 72 -13.31 3.63 -0.91
N LEU A 73 -13.90 4.68 -0.33
CA LEU A 73 -15.35 4.72 -0.07
C LEU A 73 -16.16 4.67 -1.36
N GLY A 74 -17.05 3.69 -1.45
CA GLY A 74 -17.96 3.47 -2.57
C GLY A 74 -17.22 3.39 -3.90
N ARG A 75 -17.64 4.24 -4.85
CA ARG A 75 -17.03 4.33 -6.18
C ARG A 75 -16.26 5.63 -6.41
N THR A 76 -15.88 6.33 -5.34
CA THR A 76 -15.23 7.66 -5.43
C THR A 76 -13.96 7.58 -6.28
N SER A 77 -13.90 8.35 -7.37
CA SER A 77 -12.75 8.29 -8.30
C SER A 77 -11.56 9.09 -7.76
N GLU A 78 -10.35 8.73 -8.17
CA GLU A 78 -9.13 9.47 -7.83
C GLU A 78 -9.23 10.93 -8.27
N VAL A 79 -9.70 11.17 -9.50
CA VAL A 79 -9.90 12.51 -10.06
C VAL A 79 -10.84 13.36 -9.21
N PHE A 80 -11.96 12.80 -8.74
CA PHE A 80 -12.87 13.53 -7.86
C PHE A 80 -12.17 13.99 -6.59
N GLN A 81 -11.43 13.09 -5.94
CA GLN A 81 -10.70 13.38 -4.71
C GLN A 81 -9.61 14.45 -4.95
N ILE A 82 -8.83 14.33 -6.03
CA ILE A 82 -7.78 15.31 -6.41
C ILE A 82 -8.36 16.70 -6.66
N VAL A 83 -9.52 16.80 -7.31
CA VAL A 83 -10.15 18.09 -7.67
C VAL A 83 -10.85 18.72 -6.49
N THR A 84 -11.49 17.93 -5.63
CA THR A 84 -12.31 18.44 -4.52
C THR A 84 -11.55 18.54 -3.20
N GLY A 85 -10.45 17.81 -3.05
CA GLY A 85 -9.76 17.61 -1.77
C GLY A 85 -10.55 16.74 -0.78
N GLN A 86 -11.63 16.09 -1.22
CA GLN A 86 -12.43 15.20 -0.37
C GLN A 86 -11.84 13.80 -0.40
N ASN A 87 -10.90 13.55 0.52
CA ASN A 87 -10.26 12.25 0.65
C ASN A 87 -11.26 11.18 1.12
N ALA A 88 -11.25 10.05 0.42
CA ALA A 88 -12.11 8.90 0.66
C ALA A 88 -11.30 7.59 0.80
N ALA A 89 -9.98 7.67 0.86
CA ALA A 89 -9.07 6.54 0.97
C ALA A 89 -8.72 6.24 2.44
N ARG A 90 -8.62 4.94 2.76
CA ARG A 90 -8.19 4.40 4.05
C ARG A 90 -6.99 3.50 3.87
N LEU A 91 -6.04 3.55 4.80
CA LEU A 91 -4.87 2.66 4.84
C LEU A 91 -5.27 1.43 5.66
N CYS A 92 -5.28 0.26 5.02
CA CYS A 92 -5.70 -0.97 5.67
C CYS A 92 -4.66 -2.08 5.50
N TYR A 93 -4.67 -3.03 6.43
CA TYR A 93 -3.99 -4.30 6.23
C TYR A 93 -4.75 -5.48 6.83
N VAL A 94 -4.41 -6.65 6.33
CA VAL A 94 -4.64 -7.94 7.00
C VAL A 94 -3.30 -8.66 7.13
N PHE A 95 -3.16 -9.57 8.08
CA PHE A 95 -1.94 -10.36 8.23
C PHE A 95 -2.21 -11.86 8.29
N SER A 96 -1.19 -12.63 7.95
CA SER A 96 -1.19 -14.09 7.99
C SER A 96 0.08 -14.60 8.66
N SER A 97 -0.09 -15.45 9.68
CA SER A 97 1.01 -16.18 10.35
C SER A 97 1.20 -17.60 9.82
N ASN A 98 0.43 -17.99 8.80
CA ASN A 98 0.40 -19.35 8.26
C ASN A 98 0.54 -19.37 6.74
N GLN A 99 1.45 -18.55 6.21
CA GLN A 99 1.83 -18.53 4.78
C GLN A 99 0.63 -18.27 3.85
N GLY A 100 -0.29 -17.41 4.26
CA GLY A 100 -1.47 -17.05 3.48
C GLY A 100 -2.57 -18.11 3.46
N ILE A 101 -2.63 -19.04 4.44
CA ILE A 101 -3.77 -19.96 4.62
C ILE A 101 -4.99 -19.25 5.17
N SER A 102 -4.80 -18.42 6.18
CA SER A 102 -5.86 -17.58 6.72
C SER A 102 -5.32 -16.19 6.98
N TRP A 103 -6.24 -15.24 7.02
CA TRP A 103 -5.95 -13.83 7.19
C TRP A 103 -6.72 -13.30 8.41
N SER A 104 -6.13 -12.34 9.11
CA SER A 104 -6.81 -11.60 10.17
C SER A 104 -8.01 -10.83 9.62
N HIS A 105 -8.84 -10.28 10.52
CA HIS A 105 -9.76 -9.20 10.15
C HIS A 105 -8.98 -7.95 9.73
N VAL A 106 -9.62 -7.11 8.91
CA VAL A 106 -9.05 -5.83 8.49
C VAL A 106 -8.69 -4.96 9.69
N THR A 107 -7.52 -4.33 9.62
CA THR A 107 -7.12 -3.25 10.52
C THR A 107 -7.06 -1.96 9.70
N ASP A 108 -7.77 -0.92 10.13
CA ASP A 108 -7.70 0.43 9.56
C ASP A 108 -6.68 1.25 10.35
N LEU A 109 -5.57 1.60 9.69
CA LEU A 109 -4.46 2.36 10.25
C LEU A 109 -4.55 3.86 9.96
N THR A 110 -5.60 4.32 9.28
CA THR A 110 -5.67 5.70 8.76
C THR A 110 -5.51 6.74 9.87
N GLU A 111 -6.29 6.60 10.96
CA GLU A 111 -6.26 7.56 12.06
C GLU A 111 -4.98 7.45 12.90
N GLU A 112 -4.47 6.24 13.10
CA GLU A 112 -3.27 5.97 13.90
C GLU A 112 -2.00 6.49 13.23
N VAL A 113 -1.87 6.25 11.92
CA VAL A 113 -0.63 6.49 11.18
C VAL A 113 -0.64 7.84 10.46
N ILE A 114 -1.75 8.20 9.81
CA ILE A 114 -1.85 9.44 9.02
C ILE A 114 -2.45 10.57 9.88
N GLY A 115 -3.49 10.23 10.67
CA GLY A 115 -4.17 11.16 11.58
C GLY A 115 -4.60 12.45 10.89
N MET A 116 -4.36 13.59 11.54
CA MET A 116 -4.77 14.91 11.04
C MET A 116 -4.14 15.30 9.71
N SER A 117 -3.00 14.70 9.32
CA SER A 117 -2.32 14.96 8.05
C SER A 117 -3.18 14.60 6.84
N ILE A 118 -4.18 13.72 7.02
CA ILE A 118 -5.11 13.31 5.97
C ILE A 118 -5.88 14.52 5.37
N GLN A 119 -6.06 15.60 6.14
CA GLN A 119 -6.75 16.80 5.69
C GLN A 119 -5.98 17.60 4.64
N ASP A 120 -4.68 17.36 4.53
CA ASP A 120 -3.82 17.98 3.52
C ASP A 120 -3.55 17.04 2.35
N TRP A 121 -4.16 15.85 2.34
CA TRP A 121 -4.00 14.85 1.28
C TRP A 121 -5.32 14.75 0.53
N ALA A 122 -5.34 15.15 -0.74
CA ALA A 122 -6.54 15.02 -1.57
C ALA A 122 -6.94 13.54 -1.74
N THR A 123 -5.94 12.67 -1.92
CA THR A 123 -6.03 11.21 -1.83
C THR A 123 -4.61 10.66 -1.65
N PHE A 124 -4.48 9.38 -1.30
CA PHE A 124 -3.22 8.65 -1.27
C PHE A 124 -3.42 7.21 -1.71
N ALA A 125 -2.33 6.55 -2.10
CA ALA A 125 -2.34 5.12 -2.33
C ALA A 125 -1.00 4.49 -1.97
N LEU A 126 -0.99 3.16 -1.89
CA LEU A 126 0.24 2.39 -1.85
C LEU A 126 0.83 2.30 -3.24
N GLY A 127 2.15 2.27 -3.34
CA GLY A 127 2.84 1.81 -4.53
C GLY A 127 2.56 0.32 -4.72
N PRO A 128 1.68 -0.08 -5.65
CA PRO A 128 1.28 -1.48 -5.77
C PRO A 128 2.48 -2.33 -6.20
N GLY A 129 2.54 -3.56 -5.71
CA GLY A 129 3.71 -4.43 -5.89
C GLY A 129 4.04 -5.12 -4.59
N HIS A 130 5.11 -4.68 -3.91
CA HIS A 130 5.45 -5.16 -2.58
C HIS A 130 6.20 -4.10 -1.77
N GLY A 131 6.17 -4.23 -0.44
CA GLY A 131 7.15 -3.56 0.41
C GLY A 131 8.38 -4.44 0.64
N ILE A 132 9.29 -3.97 1.48
CA ILE A 132 10.56 -4.66 1.78
C ILE A 132 10.84 -4.67 3.27
N GLN A 133 11.64 -5.64 3.72
CA GLN A 133 12.31 -5.59 5.01
C GLN A 133 13.78 -5.23 4.80
N LEU A 134 14.25 -4.18 5.48
CA LEU A 134 15.65 -3.82 5.49
C LEU A 134 16.45 -4.79 6.35
N LYS A 135 17.77 -4.86 6.14
CA LYS A 135 18.68 -5.65 7.01
C LYS A 135 18.61 -5.26 8.49
N SER A 136 18.21 -4.02 8.78
CA SER A 136 17.96 -3.56 10.16
C SER A 136 16.71 -4.15 10.80
N GLY A 137 15.88 -4.88 10.06
CA GLY A 137 14.58 -5.40 10.49
C GLY A 137 13.41 -4.46 10.16
N ARG A 138 13.66 -3.18 9.83
CA ARG A 138 12.63 -2.19 9.47
C ARG A 138 11.81 -2.67 8.28
N LEU A 139 10.49 -2.66 8.42
CA LEU A 139 9.54 -2.87 7.34
C LEU A 139 9.30 -1.55 6.62
N LEU A 140 9.28 -1.55 5.29
CA LEU A 140 9.03 -0.39 4.44
C LEU A 140 7.93 -0.69 3.42
N LEU A 141 6.97 0.22 3.33
CA LEU A 141 5.84 0.16 2.41
C LEU A 141 5.84 1.40 1.52
N PRO A 142 6.09 1.27 0.19
CA PRO A 142 6.06 2.41 -0.72
C PRO A 142 4.63 2.96 -0.84
N ALA A 143 4.52 4.29 -0.85
CA ALA A 143 3.23 4.98 -0.96
C ALA A 143 3.39 6.32 -1.68
N TYR A 144 2.28 6.90 -2.10
CA TYR A 144 2.24 8.26 -2.63
C TYR A 144 0.98 8.98 -2.20
N THR A 145 1.05 10.30 -2.13
CA THR A 145 -0.08 11.17 -1.80
C THR A 145 -0.20 12.28 -2.82
N TYR A 146 -1.43 12.70 -3.10
CA TYR A 146 -1.71 13.96 -3.78
C TYR A 146 -1.87 15.06 -2.73
N TYR A 147 -0.75 15.72 -2.40
CA TYR A 147 -0.70 16.75 -1.36
C TYR A 147 -1.37 18.05 -1.82
N ILE A 148 -2.20 18.63 -0.95
CA ILE A 148 -2.91 19.89 -1.18
C ILE A 148 -1.97 21.06 -0.83
N ASP A 149 -1.30 21.60 -1.85
CA ASP A 149 -0.39 22.74 -1.66
C ASP A 149 -1.13 24.05 -1.33
N CYS A 150 -2.32 24.26 -1.89
CA CYS A 150 -3.03 25.53 -1.75
C CYS A 150 -4.56 25.39 -1.84
N LYS A 151 -5.23 25.73 -0.73
CA LYS A 151 -6.69 25.75 -0.57
C LYS A 151 -7.35 27.12 -0.91
N LYS A 152 -6.59 28.13 -1.36
CA LYS A 152 -7.01 29.56 -1.33
C LYS A 152 -7.36 30.19 -2.70
N CYS A 153 -8.13 29.53 -3.54
CA CYS A 153 -8.67 30.16 -4.77
C CYS A 153 -10.19 30.18 -4.69
N PHE A 154 -10.74 31.26 -4.12
CA PHE A 154 -12.20 31.43 -3.99
C PHE A 154 -12.90 30.27 -3.27
N GLY A 155 -12.27 29.73 -2.23
CA GLY A 155 -12.77 28.58 -1.47
C GLY A 155 -12.62 27.23 -2.19
N LYS A 156 -11.89 27.19 -3.31
CA LYS A 156 -11.56 25.96 -4.05
C LYS A 156 -10.07 25.66 -3.98
N LEU A 157 -9.77 24.36 -4.12
CA LEU A 157 -8.44 23.82 -4.26
C LEU A 157 -7.78 24.38 -5.53
N CYS A 158 -6.62 25.02 -5.39
CA CYS A 158 -5.89 25.60 -6.51
C CYS A 158 -4.82 24.68 -7.06
N LYS A 159 -4.21 23.89 -6.18
CA LYS A 159 -2.99 23.15 -6.46
C LYS A 159 -2.90 21.92 -5.57
N THR A 160 -2.72 20.80 -6.24
CA THR A 160 -2.47 19.49 -5.67
C THR A 160 -1.26 18.90 -6.40
N THR A 161 -0.26 18.42 -5.67
CA THR A 161 0.96 17.85 -6.25
C THR A 161 1.20 16.45 -5.72
N PRO A 162 1.53 15.46 -6.58
CA PRO A 162 1.79 14.10 -6.15
C PRO A 162 3.21 13.95 -5.59
N HIS A 163 3.35 13.23 -4.47
CA HIS A 163 4.61 12.93 -3.82
C HIS A 163 4.66 11.48 -3.33
N ALA A 164 5.71 10.74 -3.72
CA ALA A 164 6.06 9.45 -3.16
C ALA A 164 6.69 9.61 -1.76
N PHE A 165 6.47 8.59 -0.93
CA PHE A 165 7.03 8.43 0.41
C PHE A 165 6.99 6.95 0.82
N ALA A 166 7.32 6.64 2.08
CA ALA A 166 7.15 5.30 2.63
C ALA A 166 6.41 5.35 3.98
N PHE A 167 5.54 4.38 4.20
CA PHE A 167 5.23 3.95 5.56
C PHE A 167 6.31 3.00 6.07
N TYR A 168 6.55 2.99 7.37
CA TYR A 168 7.55 2.12 7.97
C TYR A 168 7.16 1.66 9.37
N SER A 169 7.74 0.52 9.78
CA SER A 169 7.66 -0.01 11.14
C SER A 169 9.02 -0.54 11.56
N ASP A 170 9.43 -0.19 12.79
CA ASP A 170 10.67 -0.63 13.42
C ASP A 170 10.46 -1.75 14.45
N ASP A 171 9.22 -2.11 14.72
CA ASP A 171 8.81 -3.02 15.81
C ASP A 171 7.99 -4.20 15.31
N HIS A 172 8.28 -4.65 14.08
CA HIS A 172 7.65 -5.80 13.44
C HIS A 172 6.14 -5.63 13.23
N GLY A 173 5.72 -4.41 12.91
CA GLY A 173 4.35 -4.05 12.56
C GLY A 173 3.43 -3.81 13.75
N GLN A 174 3.97 -3.61 14.96
CA GLN A 174 3.18 -3.22 16.13
C GLN A 174 2.78 -1.74 16.07
N SER A 175 3.65 -0.88 15.55
CA SER A 175 3.37 0.52 15.25
C SER A 175 3.90 0.90 13.87
N TRP A 176 3.24 1.87 13.25
CA TRP A 176 3.55 2.34 11.90
C TRP A 176 3.64 3.86 11.86
N PHE A 177 4.54 4.35 11.02
CA PHE A 177 4.79 5.77 10.79
C PHE A 177 4.93 6.04 9.29
N PHE A 178 4.90 7.30 8.86
CA PHE A 178 5.27 7.68 7.51
C PHE A 178 6.47 8.63 7.50
N GLY A 179 7.34 8.45 6.51
CA GLY A 179 8.53 9.28 6.31
C GLY A 179 8.24 10.58 5.56
N GLU A 180 9.30 11.34 5.29
CA GLU A 180 9.22 12.56 4.49
C GLU A 180 8.87 12.28 3.02
N PHE A 181 8.27 13.28 2.36
CA PHE A 181 7.98 13.23 0.94
C PHE A 181 9.26 13.38 0.11
N VAL A 182 9.35 12.64 -1.00
CA VAL A 182 10.43 12.82 -1.99
C VAL A 182 10.36 14.27 -2.52
N PRO A 183 11.42 15.08 -2.30
CA PRO A 183 11.36 16.49 -2.61
C PRO A 183 11.52 16.74 -4.12
N ASN A 184 11.01 17.89 -4.58
CA ASN A 184 11.27 18.46 -5.91
C ASN A 184 10.88 17.62 -7.13
N LEU A 185 10.10 16.54 -6.95
CA LEU A 185 9.60 15.70 -8.04
C LEU A 185 8.12 15.40 -7.86
N LYS A 186 7.36 15.48 -8.95
CA LYS A 186 6.00 14.94 -9.03
C LYS A 186 6.12 13.44 -9.18
N THR A 187 5.68 12.70 -8.18
CA THR A 187 5.90 11.25 -8.09
C THR A 187 4.64 10.55 -7.61
N VAL A 188 4.23 9.49 -8.30
CA VAL A 188 3.06 8.67 -7.96
C VAL A 188 3.48 7.25 -7.55
N GLU A 189 2.90 6.20 -8.16
CA GLU A 189 3.26 4.81 -7.94
C GLU A 189 4.77 4.62 -7.90
N CYS A 190 5.23 3.98 -6.83
CA CYS A 190 6.64 3.78 -6.57
C CYS A 190 6.92 2.39 -6.01
N GLN A 191 8.17 1.96 -6.16
CA GLN A 191 8.73 0.76 -5.53
C GLN A 191 10.08 1.11 -4.91
N MET A 192 10.45 0.38 -3.85
CA MET A 192 11.69 0.64 -3.12
C MET A 192 12.56 -0.60 -3.04
N VAL A 193 13.88 -0.39 -3.10
CA VAL A 193 14.89 -1.42 -2.91
C VAL A 193 16.06 -0.85 -2.12
N SER A 194 16.60 -1.65 -1.19
CA SER A 194 17.87 -1.35 -0.54
C SER A 194 19.00 -1.97 -1.36
N VAL A 195 19.97 -1.14 -1.74
CA VAL A 195 21.19 -1.58 -2.44
C VAL A 195 22.35 -1.45 -1.48
N ASP A 196 23.09 -2.54 -1.30
CA ASP A 196 24.34 -2.52 -0.55
C ASP A 196 25.46 -1.93 -1.41
N GLU A 197 26.23 -1.02 -0.83
CA GLU A 197 27.40 -0.42 -1.46
C GLU A 197 28.68 -1.19 -1.05
N GLU A 198 29.74 -1.07 -1.86
CA GLU A 198 31.01 -1.76 -1.61
C GLU A 198 31.67 -1.37 -0.28
N ASP A 199 31.41 -0.16 0.22
CA ASP A 199 31.93 0.35 1.49
C ASP A 199 31.15 -0.15 2.72
N GLY A 200 30.13 -1.00 2.52
CA GLY A 200 29.28 -1.55 3.56
C GLY A 200 28.14 -0.62 3.99
N SER A 201 28.01 0.56 3.38
CA SER A 201 26.80 1.37 3.50
C SER A 201 25.66 0.80 2.64
N HIS A 202 24.47 1.37 2.78
CA HIS A 202 23.33 1.00 1.95
C HIS A 202 22.58 2.26 1.52
N VAL A 203 22.04 2.21 0.31
CA VAL A 203 21.22 3.27 -0.27
C VAL A 203 19.82 2.72 -0.50
N LEU A 204 18.81 3.48 -0.05
CA LEU A 204 17.43 3.20 -0.39
C LEU A 204 17.08 3.90 -1.70
N LEU A 205 16.82 3.11 -2.74
CA LEU A 205 16.37 3.62 -4.03
C LEU A 205 14.84 3.59 -4.11
N CYS A 206 14.23 4.71 -4.46
CA CYS A 206 12.82 4.84 -4.78
C CYS A 206 12.67 5.05 -6.28
N ASN A 207 12.12 4.07 -6.98
CA ASN A 207 11.72 4.23 -8.38
C ASN A 207 10.26 4.67 -8.41
N ALA A 208 10.00 5.90 -8.84
CA ALA A 208 8.66 6.48 -8.87
C ALA A 208 8.31 6.98 -10.28
N ARG A 209 7.04 6.80 -10.65
CA ARG A 209 6.48 7.24 -11.94
C ARG A 209 5.99 8.69 -11.90
#